data_AF-A0A2X1PV50-F1
#
_entry.id   AF-A0A2X1PV50-F1
#
_cell.length_a   1.000
_cell.length_b   1.000
_cell.length_c   1.000
_cell.angle_alpha   90.00
_cell.angle_beta   90.00
_cell.angle_gamma   90.00
#
_symmetry.space_group_name_H-M   'P 1'
#
loop_
_entity.id
_entity.type
_entity.pdbx_description
1 polymer ?
#
loop_
_entity_poly.entity_id
_entity_poly.type
_entity_poly.pdbx_seq_one_letter_code
_entity_poly.pdbx_strand_id
1 'polypeptide(L)' 'MKTKILFFLFFSTFSFSIFAAPITIAIDPGHGGKDPGAIGRNLGIYEKNVTLSIAKELKALLDKDPHFRGVLNA' A
#
# COMPACT_ATOMS: atom_id res chain seq x y z
N MET A 1 -43.58 -25.18 0.13
CA MET A 1 -42.24 -25.82 0.24
C MET A 1 -41.36 -25.62 -0.99
N LYS A 2 -41.90 -25.60 -2.21
CA LYS A 2 -41.09 -25.43 -3.45
C LYS A 2 -40.42 -24.04 -3.60
N THR A 3 -41.05 -22.98 -3.10
CA THR A 3 -40.53 -21.59 -3.16
C THR A 3 -39.40 -21.29 -2.16
N LYS A 4 -39.31 -22.01 -1.03
CA LYS A 4 -38.20 -21.85 -0.07
C LYS A 4 -36.89 -22.50 -0.56
N ILE A 5 -37.00 -23.58 -1.35
CA ILE A 5 -35.87 -24.27 -1.96
C ILE A 5 -35.25 -23.42 -3.08
N LEU A 6 -36.09 -22.75 -3.89
CA LEU A 6 -35.61 -21.84 -4.94
C LEU A 6 -34.88 -20.62 -4.36
N PHE A 7 -35.33 -20.12 -3.21
CA PHE A 7 -34.65 -19.03 -2.48
C PHE A 7 -33.28 -19.46 -1.93
N PHE A 8 -33.15 -20.71 -1.49
CA PHE A 8 -31.89 -21.27 -0.96
C PHE A 8 -30.86 -21.55 -2.07
N LEU A 9 -31.32 -22.02 -3.25
CA LEU A 9 -30.47 -22.24 -4.42
C LEU A 9 -29.94 -20.94 -5.04
N PHE A 10 -30.65 -19.82 -4.88
CA PHE A 10 -30.19 -18.50 -5.35
C PHE A 10 -29.05 -17.94 -4.49
N PHE A 11 -28.96 -18.36 -3.22
CA PHE A 11 -27.91 -17.89 -2.30
C PHE A 11 -26.67 -18.79 -2.28
N SER A 12 -26.78 -20.07 -2.66
CA SER A 12 -25.65 -21.01 -2.66
C SER A 12 -24.63 -20.75 -3.78
N THR A 13 -25.00 -20.02 -4.83
CA THR A 13 -24.08 -19.62 -5.91
C THR A 13 -23.42 -18.26 -5.66
N PHE A 14 -23.83 -17.54 -4.61
CA PHE A 14 -23.17 -16.31 -4.19
C PHE A 14 -22.05 -16.68 -3.21
N SER A 15 -21.00 -17.32 -3.72
CA SER A 15 -19.72 -17.38 -3.01
C SER A 15 -19.20 -15.95 -2.88
N PHE A 16 -19.54 -15.28 -1.78
CA PHE A 16 -18.94 -14.01 -1.43
C PHE A 16 -17.48 -14.31 -1.13
N SER A 17 -16.59 -14.15 -2.12
CA SER A 17 -15.17 -14.10 -1.87
C SER A 17 -14.93 -12.96 -0.89
N ILE A 18 -14.70 -13.29 0.38
CA ILE A 18 -14.19 -12.33 1.37
C ILE A 18 -12.76 -12.04 0.92
N PHE A 19 -12.59 -11.14 -0.04
CA PHE A 19 -11.32 -10.52 -0.29
C PHE A 19 -11.02 -9.70 0.96
N ALA A 20 -10.14 -10.23 1.82
CA ALA A 20 -9.66 -9.49 2.97
C ALA A 20 -9.11 -8.15 2.46
N ALA A 21 -9.51 -7.05 3.11
CA ALA A 21 -9.04 -5.74 2.71
C ALA A 21 -7.50 -5.71 2.74
N PRO A 22 -6.83 -5.01 1.80
CA PRO A 22 -5.38 -4.97 1.74
C PRO A 22 -4.80 -4.37 3.04
N ILE A 23 -3.70 -4.94 3.51
CA ILE A 23 -2.95 -4.43 4.65
C ILE A 23 -2.35 -3.08 4.24
N THR A 24 -2.68 -2.05 5.00
CA THR A 24 -2.15 -0.70 4.75
C THR A 24 -0.82 -0.53 5.47
N ILE A 25 0.22 -0.17 4.71
CA ILE A 25 1.56 0.06 5.22
C ILE A 25 1.89 1.55 5.04
N ALA A 26 2.10 2.24 6.16
CA ALA A 26 2.59 3.62 6.15
C ALA A 26 4.10 3.63 5.90
N ILE A 27 4.55 4.43 4.94
CA ILE A 27 5.94 4.65 4.60
C ILE A 27 6.28 6.10 4.93
N ASP A 28 7.27 6.30 5.79
CA ASP A 28 7.73 7.60 6.26
C ASP A 28 9.15 7.86 5.73
N PRO A 29 9.32 8.56 4.60
CA PRO A 29 10.64 8.97 4.14
C PRO A 29 11.21 10.03 5.08
N GLY A 30 12.30 9.71 5.76
CA GLY A 30 12.94 10.64 6.69
C GLY A 30 13.40 11.95 6.03
N HIS A 31 13.41 13.02 6.82
CA HIS A 31 13.72 14.41 6.43
C HIS A 31 12.72 14.99 5.42
N GLY A 32 12.97 16.20 4.90
CA GLY A 32 12.06 16.84 3.96
C GLY A 32 12.02 18.36 4.07
N GLY A 33 11.54 19.01 3.01
CA GLY A 33 11.43 20.46 2.95
C GLY A 33 12.78 21.15 3.23
N LYS A 34 12.83 21.90 4.34
CA LYS A 34 14.01 22.64 4.80
C LYS A 34 15.07 21.77 5.46
N ASP A 35 14.70 20.61 6.01
CA ASP A 35 15.66 19.68 6.61
C ASP A 35 16.23 18.76 5.52
N PRO A 36 17.52 18.91 5.15
CA PRO A 36 18.15 18.05 4.15
C PRO A 36 18.47 16.64 4.65
N GLY A 37 18.53 16.44 5.98
CA GLY A 37 19.24 15.32 6.58
C GLY A 37 20.75 15.37 6.29
N ALA A 38 21.38 14.20 6.30
CA ALA A 38 22.79 14.08 5.96
C ALA A 38 23.08 14.53 4.52
N ILE A 39 24.25 15.16 4.33
CA ILE A 39 24.75 15.59 3.02
C ILE A 39 26.02 14.81 2.70
N GLY A 40 25.99 14.04 1.61
CA GLY A 40 27.13 13.26 1.15
C GLY A 40 28.33 14.15 0.82
N ARG A 41 29.48 13.90 1.45
CA ARG A 41 30.67 14.76 1.39
C ARG A 41 31.22 15.04 -0.02
N ASN A 42 31.18 14.04 -0.90
CA ASN A 42 31.84 14.14 -2.21
C ASN A 42 30.86 14.53 -3.33
N LEU A 43 29.63 14.03 -3.27
CA LEU A 43 28.64 14.18 -4.34
C LEU A 43 27.52 15.18 -4.00
N GLY A 44 27.49 15.71 -2.78
CA GLY A 44 26.45 16.64 -2.33
C GLY A 44 25.04 16.02 -2.28
N ILE A 45 24.94 14.69 -2.17
CA ILE A 45 23.65 13.98 -2.15
C ILE A 45 22.93 14.28 -0.84
N TYR A 46 21.68 14.72 -0.93
CA TYR A 46 20.81 14.97 0.21
C TYR A 46 20.04 13.72 0.63
N GLU A 47 20.09 13.38 1.91
CA GLU A 47 19.38 12.23 2.48
C GLU A 47 17.89 12.24 2.15
N LYS A 48 17.22 13.41 2.30
CA LYS A 48 15.80 13.56 1.96
C LYS A 48 15.43 13.10 0.55
N ASN A 49 16.35 13.22 -0.40
CA ASN A 49 16.10 12.82 -1.79
C ASN A 49 16.24 11.30 -1.94
N VAL A 50 17.20 10.71 -1.23
CA VAL A 50 17.44 9.26 -1.21
C VAL A 50 16.27 8.55 -0.54
N THR A 51 15.86 8.99 0.66
CA THR A 51 14.74 8.41 1.41
C THR A 51 13.44 8.49 0.62
N LEU A 52 13.13 9.65 0.02
CA LEU A 52 11.94 9.82 -0.81
C LEU A 52 11.96 8.94 -2.06
N SER A 53 13.13 8.76 -2.70
CA SER A 53 13.27 7.89 -3.87
C SER A 53 12.98 6.43 -3.51
N ILE A 54 13.59 5.94 -2.42
CA ILE A 54 13.39 4.58 -1.92
C ILE A 54 11.93 4.37 -1.51
N ALA A 55 11.33 5.32 -0.80
CA ALA A 55 9.95 5.24 -0.34
C ALA A 55 8.95 5.15 -1.51
N LYS A 56 9.18 5.89 -2.60
CA LYS A 56 8.36 5.81 -3.82
C LYS A 56 8.48 4.45 -4.50
N GLU A 57 9.69 3.90 -4.59
CA GLU A 57 9.90 2.57 -5.16
C GLU A 57 9.25 1.48 -4.31
N LEU A 58 9.41 1.54 -2.99
CA LEU A 58 8.76 0.62 -2.05
C LEU A 58 7.23 0.69 -2.17
N LYS A 59 6.65 1.89 -2.21
CA LYS A 59 5.21 2.06 -2.43
C LYS A 59 4.77 1.39 -3.73
N ALA A 60 5.49 1.62 -4.82
CA ALA A 60 5.17 1.03 -6.12
C ALA A 60 5.25 -0.51 -6.11
N LEU A 61 6.13 -1.09 -5.30
CA LEU A 61 6.20 -2.54 -5.10
C LEU A 61 5.03 -3.06 -4.26
N LEU A 62 4.67 -2.37 -3.17
CA LEU A 62 3.51 -2.74 -2.35
C LEU A 62 2.19 -2.67 -3.13
N ASP A 63 2.00 -1.63 -3.94
CA ASP A 63 0.77 -1.46 -4.72
C ASP A 63 0.61 -2.47 -5.86
N LYS A 64 1.68 -3.20 -6.24
CA LYS A 64 1.61 -4.31 -7.22
C LYS A 64 1.05 -5.59 -6.62
N ASP A 65 1.08 -5.74 -5.30
CA ASP A 65 0.55 -6.90 -4.61
C ASP A 65 -0.88 -6.58 -4.10
N PRO A 66 -1.91 -7.34 -4.51
CA PRO A 66 -3.29 -7.07 -4.09
C PRO A 66 -3.51 -7.20 -2.58
N HIS A 67 -2.59 -7.80 -1.83
CA HIS A 67 -2.67 -7.91 -0.37
C HIS A 67 -2.19 -6.66 0.37
N PHE A 68 -1.52 -5.72 -0.32
CA PHE A 68 -0.93 -4.55 0.30
C PHE A 68 -1.42 -3.24 -0.32
N ARG A 69 -1.33 -2.18 0.49
CA ARG A 69 -1.51 -0.79 0.05
C ARG A 69 -0.45 0.06 0.72
N GLY A 70 0.48 0.60 -0.06
CA GLY A 70 1.46 1.55 0.46
C GLY A 70 0.87 2.95 0.58
N VAL A 71 1.11 3.64 1.68
CA VAL A 71 0.76 5.05 1.86
C VAL A 71 2.02 5.83 2.19
N LEU A 72 2.30 6.87 1.42
CA LEU A 72 3.41 7.80 1.68
C LEU A 72 2.91 8.89 2.61
N ASN A 73 3.54 9.02 3.77
CA ASN A 73 3.37 10.19 4.62
C ASN A 73 4.47 11.19 4.26
N ALA A 74 4.13 12.48 4.26
CA ALA A 74 5.03 13.58 3.92
C ALA A 74 4.93 14.67 4.98
#